data_AF-A0A8T5UYV6-F1
#
_entry.id   AF-A0A8T5UYV6-F1
#
_cell.length_a   1.000
_cell.length_b   1.000
_cell.length_c   1.000
_cell.angle_alpha   90.00
_cell.angle_beta   90.00
_cell.angle_gamma   90.00
#
_symmetry.space_group_name_H-M   'P 1'
#
loop_
_entity.id
_entity.type
_entity.pdbx_description
1 polymer ?
#
loop_
_entity_poly.entity_id
_entity_poly.type
_entity_poly.pdbx_seq_one_letter_code
_entity_poly.pdbx_strand_id
1 'polypeptide(L)'
;MNTDSSGKHWSEDEDNLLIELKGIGLKAPQIRKEHLPLRSESAINSRASILGVTHANIWSNKDLWTAWIMNKKGFGTQEIADELGRTKRATSTKMSCKGLFYRPPHSEPPIELKREVMELLRADSK
;
A
#
# COMPACT_ATOMS: atom_id res chain seq x y z
N MET A 1 27.32 -0.98 25.65
CA MET A 1 27.02 -0.32 24.36
C MET A 1 27.69 -1.15 23.29
N ASN A 2 26.94 -2.01 22.59
CA ASN A 2 27.51 -2.91 21.59
C ASN A 2 27.42 -2.24 20.21
N THR A 3 28.54 -1.69 19.77
CA THR A 3 28.80 -1.34 18.38
C THR A 3 29.14 -2.60 17.64
N ASP A 4 28.30 -3.00 16.70
CA ASP A 4 28.45 -4.31 16.10
C ASP A 4 28.28 -4.16 14.58
N SER A 5 29.39 -3.82 13.94
CA SER A 5 29.54 -3.53 12.51
C SER A 5 29.83 -4.82 11.73
N SER A 6 28.79 -5.53 11.27
CA SER A 6 28.89 -6.59 10.25
C SER A 6 27.52 -7.25 9.99
N GLY A 7 26.88 -6.96 8.85
CA GLY A 7 25.78 -7.77 8.29
C GLY A 7 24.49 -7.94 9.11
N LYS A 8 24.24 -7.09 10.11
CA LYS A 8 23.31 -7.38 11.22
C LYS A 8 21.83 -7.30 10.87
N HIS A 9 21.09 -8.25 11.46
CA HIS A 9 19.63 -8.38 11.52
C HIS A 9 18.87 -7.05 11.38
N TRP A 10 17.82 -7.07 10.57
CA TRP A 10 16.79 -6.04 10.58
C TRP A 10 16.02 -6.13 11.89
N SER A 11 15.81 -5.00 12.58
CA SER A 11 14.91 -4.96 13.72
C SER A 11 13.45 -4.86 13.28
N GLU A 12 12.53 -5.21 14.17
CA GLU A 12 11.09 -4.99 13.93
C GLU A 12 10.77 -3.51 13.70
N ASP A 13 11.45 -2.60 14.40
CA ASP A 13 11.28 -1.15 14.21
C ASP A 13 11.74 -0.70 12.81
N GLU A 14 12.87 -1.23 12.32
CA GLU A 14 13.34 -0.93 10.97
C GLU A 14 12.39 -1.47 9.90
N ASP A 15 11.82 -2.66 10.12
CA ASP A 15 10.84 -3.24 9.20
C ASP A 15 9.53 -2.45 9.18
N ASN A 16 8.99 -2.10 10.35
CA ASN A 16 7.78 -1.29 10.48
C ASN A 16 7.96 0.08 9.82
N LEU A 17 9.09 0.73 10.07
CA LEU A 17 9.45 2.00 9.44
C LEU A 17 9.59 1.84 7.92
N LEU A 18 10.22 0.76 7.44
CA LEU A 18 10.36 0.51 6.00
C LEU A 18 9.00 0.28 5.33
N ILE A 19 8.07 -0.43 5.99
CA ILE A 19 6.70 -0.63 5.50
C ILE A 19 5.96 0.70 5.38
N GLU A 20 6.03 1.55 6.41
CA GLU A 20 5.39 2.86 6.41
C GLU A 20 5.93 3.76 5.30
N LEU A 21 7.26 3.94 5.24
CA LEU A 21 7.92 4.82 4.29
C LEU A 21 7.71 4.36 2.83
N LYS A 22 7.73 3.05 2.57
CA LYS A 22 7.39 2.51 1.25
C LYS A 22 5.90 2.65 0.94
N GLY A 23 5.04 2.57 1.96
CA GLY A 23 3.59 2.78 1.85
C GLY A 23 3.22 4.21 1.41
N ILE A 24 3.97 5.22 1.87
CA ILE A 24 3.82 6.62 1.43
C ILE A 24 4.63 6.95 0.17
N GLY A 25 5.31 5.95 -0.41
CA GLY A 25 5.95 6.06 -1.72
C GLY A 25 7.38 6.57 -1.74
N LEU A 26 8.07 6.62 -0.59
CA LEU A 26 9.48 7.01 -0.54
C LEU A 26 10.36 5.99 -1.25
N LYS A 27 11.33 6.50 -2.00
CA LYS A 27 12.33 5.66 -2.70
C LYS A 27 13.51 5.35 -1.77
N ALA A 28 14.21 4.24 -2.03
CA ALA A 28 15.35 3.82 -1.22
C ALA A 28 16.43 4.90 -0.98
N PRO A 29 16.76 5.79 -1.95
CA PRO A 29 17.67 6.90 -1.70
C PRO A 29 17.18 7.88 -0.62
N GLN A 30 15.88 8.19 -0.60
CA GLN A 30 15.26 9.08 0.40
C GLN A 30 15.22 8.39 1.77
N ILE A 31 14.76 7.14 1.80
CA ILE A 31 14.71 6.32 3.03
C ILE A 31 16.10 6.21 3.66
N ARG A 32 17.13 5.92 2.85
CA ARG A 32 18.51 5.89 3.33
C ARG A 32 18.93 7.24 3.90
N LYS A 33 18.69 8.34 3.18
CA LYS A 33 19.17 9.67 3.56
C LYS A 33 18.53 10.15 4.87
N GLU A 34 17.24 9.91 5.04
CA GLU A 34 16.44 10.57 6.08
C GLU A 34 16.10 9.65 7.26
N HIS A 35 16.09 8.33 7.07
CA HIS A 35 15.55 7.39 8.05
C HIS A 35 16.50 6.23 8.38
N LEU A 36 17.17 5.65 7.39
CA LEU A 36 18.03 4.46 7.54
C LEU A 36 19.44 4.70 6.97
N PRO A 37 20.22 5.66 7.53
CA PRO A 37 21.53 6.03 6.99
C PRO A 37 22.58 4.91 7.07
N LEU A 38 22.37 3.96 7.99
CA LEU A 38 23.24 2.79 8.19
C LEU A 38 22.93 1.64 7.23
N ARG A 39 21.83 1.69 6.49
CA ARG A 39 21.45 0.68 5.50
C ARG A 39 21.80 1.17 4.10
N SER A 40 22.40 0.29 3.29
CA SER A 40 22.60 0.60 1.88
C SER A 40 21.27 0.59 1.13
N GLU A 41 21.17 1.34 0.03
CA GLU A 41 19.97 1.35 -0.82
C GLU A 41 19.62 -0.06 -1.31
N SER A 42 20.64 -0.87 -1.62
CA SER A 42 20.47 -2.27 -1.99
C SER A 42 19.88 -3.10 -0.85
N ALA A 43 20.35 -2.91 0.40
CA ALA A 43 19.81 -3.63 1.56
C ALA A 43 18.34 -3.25 1.81
N ILE A 44 18.00 -1.96 1.68
CA ILE A 44 16.63 -1.44 1.81
C ILE A 44 15.73 -2.07 0.75
N ASN A 45 16.16 -2.13 -0.51
CA ASN A 45 15.36 -2.73 -1.59
C ASN A 45 15.20 -4.25 -1.42
N SER A 46 16.27 -4.96 -1.04
CA SER A 46 16.19 -6.39 -0.76
C SER A 46 15.25 -6.68 0.41
N ARG A 47 15.32 -5.90 1.50
CA ARG A 47 14.41 -6.07 2.63
C ARG A 47 12.98 -5.72 2.26
N ALA A 48 12.77 -4.61 1.55
CA ALA A 48 11.46 -4.24 1.03
C ALA A 48 10.86 -5.37 0.18
N SER A 49 11.67 -6.11 -0.59
CA SER A 49 11.19 -7.28 -1.35
C SER A 49 10.74 -8.40 -0.45
N ILE A 50 11.52 -8.71 0.60
CA ILE A 50 11.21 -9.75 1.58
C ILE A 50 9.92 -9.39 2.34
N LEU A 51 9.72 -8.11 2.66
CA LEU A 51 8.52 -7.59 3.31
C LEU A 51 7.34 -7.36 2.33
N GLY A 52 7.52 -7.59 1.03
CA GLY A 52 6.45 -7.41 0.02
C GLY A 52 6.12 -5.94 -0.33
N VAL A 53 6.99 -4.99 0.02
CA VAL A 53 6.86 -3.54 -0.20
C VAL A 53 7.90 -2.99 -1.20
N THR A 54 8.39 -3.85 -2.12
CA THR A 54 9.45 -3.58 -3.11
C THR A 54 9.20 -2.36 -3.97
N HIS A 55 7.98 -2.25 -4.45
CA HIS A 55 7.51 -1.05 -5.12
C HIS A 55 6.93 -0.17 -4.03
N ALA A 56 7.11 1.16 -4.14
CA ALA A 56 6.11 2.07 -3.59
C ALA A 56 4.78 1.41 -3.92
N ASN A 57 4.00 0.96 -2.93
CA ASN A 57 2.74 0.34 -3.25
C ASN A 57 1.93 1.51 -3.79
N ILE A 58 1.96 1.65 -5.12
CA ILE A 58 1.46 2.83 -5.82
C ILE A 58 -0.01 3.02 -5.43
N TRP A 59 -0.67 1.97 -4.93
CA TRP A 59 -2.02 1.98 -4.43
C TRP A 59 -1.99 1.79 -2.92
N SER A 60 -2.34 2.85 -2.19
CA SER A 60 -2.48 2.79 -0.75
C SER A 60 -3.66 1.87 -0.36
N ASN A 61 -3.69 1.40 0.88
CA ASN A 61 -4.85 0.62 1.38
C ASN A 61 -6.15 1.43 1.24
N LYS A 62 -6.08 2.75 1.47
CA LYS A 62 -7.19 3.67 1.25
C LYS A 62 -7.61 3.70 -0.22
N ASP A 63 -6.68 3.79 -1.17
CA ASP A 63 -6.99 3.81 -2.59
C ASP A 63 -7.74 2.54 -3.02
N LEU A 64 -7.34 1.38 -2.47
CA LEU A 64 -7.97 0.10 -2.77
C LEU A 64 -9.40 0.02 -2.21
N TRP A 65 -9.61 0.48 -0.98
CA TRP A 65 -10.93 0.50 -0.36
C TRP A 65 -11.86 1.53 -1.02
N THR A 66 -11.38 2.75 -1.30
CA THR A 66 -12.14 3.77 -2.04
C THR A 66 -12.55 3.27 -3.42
N ALA A 67 -11.62 2.67 -4.18
CA ALA A 67 -11.94 2.10 -5.49
C ALA A 67 -13.04 1.01 -5.40
N TRP A 68 -12.97 0.15 -4.38
CA TRP A 68 -13.96 -0.90 -4.16
C TRP A 68 -15.35 -0.32 -3.82
N ILE A 69 -15.41 0.62 -2.87
CA ILE A 69 -16.64 1.31 -2.46
C ILE A 69 -17.30 1.99 -3.66
N MET A 70 -16.54 2.79 -4.40
CA MET A 70 -17.05 3.51 -5.57
C MET A 70 -17.56 2.54 -6.63
N ASN A 71 -16.82 1.48 -6.92
CA ASN A 71 -17.33 0.50 -7.86
C ASN A 71 -18.63 -0.17 -7.37
N LYS A 72 -18.73 -0.52 -6.08
CA LYS A 72 -19.95 -1.10 -5.51
C LYS A 72 -21.15 -0.16 -5.59
N LYS A 73 -20.90 1.15 -5.54
CA LYS A 73 -21.91 2.19 -5.77
C LYS A 73 -22.24 2.44 -7.26
N GLY A 74 -21.54 1.77 -8.19
CA GLY A 74 -21.81 1.85 -9.62
C GLY A 74 -21.02 2.93 -10.37
N PHE A 75 -20.00 3.54 -9.75
CA PHE A 75 -19.16 4.53 -10.42
C PHE A 75 -18.29 3.87 -11.50
N GLY A 76 -18.08 4.60 -12.60
CA GLY A 76 -17.23 4.17 -13.71
C GLY A 76 -15.74 4.29 -13.42
N THR A 77 -14.91 3.57 -14.17
CA THR A 77 -13.45 3.58 -14.01
C THR A 77 -12.80 4.96 -14.15
N GLN A 78 -13.40 5.86 -14.93
CA GLN A 78 -12.90 7.23 -15.08
C GLN A 78 -13.11 8.03 -13.78
N GLU A 79 -14.32 8.00 -13.21
CA GLU A 79 -14.65 8.70 -11.98
C GLU A 79 -13.82 8.19 -10.80
N ILE A 80 -13.62 6.87 -10.71
CA ILE A 80 -12.73 6.27 -9.71
C ILE A 80 -11.29 6.76 -9.89
N ALA A 81 -10.82 6.90 -11.13
CA ALA A 81 -9.47 7.40 -11.38
C ALA A 81 -9.33 8.87 -10.96
N ASP A 82 -10.33 9.70 -11.26
CA ASP A 82 -10.35 11.12 -10.92
C ASP A 82 -10.33 11.32 -9.40
N GLU A 83 -11.15 10.56 -8.64
CA GLU A 83 -11.16 10.59 -7.17
C GLU A 83 -9.80 10.23 -6.55
N LEU A 84 -9.11 9.26 -7.14
CA LEU A 84 -7.82 8.77 -6.65
C LEU A 84 -6.62 9.59 -7.16
N GLY A 85 -6.86 10.63 -7.97
CA GLY A 85 -5.81 11.42 -8.62
C GLY A 85 -4.94 10.58 -9.57
N ARG A 86 -5.52 9.57 -10.23
CA ARG A 86 -4.84 8.60 -11.11
C ARG A 86 -5.31 8.70 -12.55
N THR A 87 -4.54 8.08 -13.44
CA THR A 87 -4.97 7.91 -14.83
C THR A 87 -5.95 6.75 -14.95
N LYS A 88 -6.96 6.89 -15.82
CA LYS A 88 -7.91 5.82 -16.17
C LYS A 88 -7.20 4.49 -16.49
N ARG A 89 -6.08 4.55 -17.20
CA ARG A 89 -5.28 3.36 -17.58
C ARG A 89 -4.69 2.67 -16.35
N ALA A 90 -4.06 3.41 -15.44
CA ALA A 90 -3.49 2.83 -14.22
C ALA A 90 -4.58 2.21 -13.33
N THR A 91 -5.72 2.88 -13.19
CA THR A 91 -6.87 2.40 -12.42
C THR A 91 -7.47 1.16 -13.05
N SER A 92 -7.70 1.17 -14.37
CA SER A 92 -8.19 0.01 -15.11
C SER A 92 -7.25 -1.18 -14.98
N THR A 93 -5.95 -1.00 -15.21
CA THR A 93 -4.94 -2.06 -15.05
C THR A 93 -4.90 -2.61 -13.62
N LYS A 94 -5.01 -1.75 -12.60
CA LYS A 94 -5.02 -2.21 -11.20
C LYS A 94 -6.29 -2.99 -10.86
N MET A 95 -7.45 -2.54 -11.31
CA MET A 95 -8.73 -3.22 -11.08
C MET A 95 -8.84 -4.51 -11.93
N SER A 96 -8.15 -4.61 -13.07
CA SER A 96 -8.17 -5.80 -13.93
C SER A 96 -7.09 -6.84 -13.58
N CYS A 97 -5.90 -6.44 -13.13
CA CYS A 97 -4.80 -7.35 -12.81
C CYS A 97 -4.79 -7.77 -11.33
N LYS A 98 -4.48 -9.05 -11.06
CA LYS A 98 -4.43 -9.71 -9.74
C LYS A 98 -5.76 -10.09 -9.08
N GLY A 99 -6.87 -10.08 -9.81
CA GLY A 99 -8.14 -10.49 -9.23
C GLY A 99 -8.62 -9.58 -8.10
N LEU A 100 -8.29 -8.29 -8.16
CA LEU A 100 -9.12 -7.20 -7.62
C LEU A 100 -10.45 -7.17 -8.39
N PHE A 101 -11.17 -8.28 -8.37
CA PHE A 101 -12.42 -8.53 -9.07
C PHE A 101 -13.55 -7.75 -8.41
N TYR A 102 -13.45 -6.43 -8.25
CA TYR A 102 -14.48 -5.69 -7.52
C TYR A 102 -14.82 -6.32 -6.15
N ARG A 103 -13.86 -7.06 -5.60
CA ARG A 103 -13.93 -7.79 -4.34
C ARG A 103 -13.27 -6.91 -3.28
N PRO A 104 -13.77 -6.96 -2.04
CA PRO A 104 -13.21 -6.17 -0.96
C PRO A 104 -11.73 -6.52 -0.78
N PRO A 105 -10.84 -5.53 -0.56
CA PRO A 105 -9.45 -5.77 -0.21
C PRO A 105 -9.31 -6.69 1.02
N HIS A 106 -8.23 -7.47 1.07
CA HIS A 106 -7.95 -8.39 2.19
C HIS A 106 -7.48 -7.66 3.46
N SER A 107 -6.89 -6.48 3.31
CA SER A 107 -6.45 -5.62 4.40
C SER A 107 -7.65 -4.99 5.10
N GLU A 108 -7.53 -4.70 6.40
CA GLU A 108 -8.60 -3.99 7.12
C GLU A 108 -8.93 -2.64 6.48
N PRO A 109 -10.21 -2.24 6.46
CA PRO A 109 -10.62 -0.94 5.98
C PRO A 109 -10.06 0.17 6.87
N PRO A 110 -9.56 1.28 6.29
CA PRO A 110 -9.18 2.47 7.04
C PRO A 110 -10.32 2.94 7.94
N ILE A 111 -9.99 3.51 9.10
CA ILE A 111 -10.96 3.95 10.11
C ILE A 111 -11.99 4.91 9.49
N GLU A 112 -11.55 5.81 8.60
CA GLU A 112 -12.42 6.77 7.94
C GLU A 112 -13.43 6.12 6.96
N LEU A 113 -13.14 4.94 6.41
CA LEU A 113 -14.01 4.21 5.49
C LEU A 113 -14.77 3.06 6.18
N LYS A 114 -14.38 2.69 7.42
CA LYS A 114 -14.85 1.50 8.11
C LYS A 114 -16.37 1.44 8.23
N ARG A 115 -17.04 2.56 8.52
CA ARG A 115 -18.51 2.62 8.61
C ARG A 115 -19.17 2.22 7.28
N GLU A 116 -18.75 2.86 6.20
CA GLU A 116 -19.31 2.69 4.86
C GLU A 116 -19.03 1.29 4.31
N VAL A 117 -17.82 0.77 4.53
CA VAL A 117 -17.45 -0.60 4.18
C VAL A 117 -18.36 -1.61 4.88
N MET A 118 -18.56 -1.45 6.19
CA MET A 118 -19.38 -2.37 6.97
C MET A 118 -20.86 -2.32 6.56
N GLU A 119 -21.36 -1.17 6.10
CA GLU A 119 -22.70 -1.03 5.55
C GLU A 119 -22.85 -1.81 4.23
N LEU A 120 -21.90 -1.63 3.30
CA LEU A 120 -21.89 -2.34 2.01
C LEU A 120 -21.78 -3.86 2.18
N LEU A 121 -20.91 -4.33 3.08
CA LEU A 121 -20.75 -5.76 3.34
C LEU A 121 -22.01 -6.41 3.93
N ARG A 122 -22.79 -5.68 4.73
CA ARG A 122 -24.07 -6.16 5.25
C ARG A 122 -25.15 -6.24 4.17
N ALA A 123 -25.13 -5.32 3.21
CA ALA A 123 -26.11 -5.29 2.11
C ALA A 123 -25.97 -6.50 1.17
N ASP A 124 -24.74 -7.00 0.97
CA ASP A 124 -24.44 -8.17 0.13
C ASP A 124 -24.81 -9.53 0.78
N SER A 125 -25.20 -9.57 2.07
CA SER A 125 -25.46 -10.82 2.82
C SER A 125 -26.94 -11.25 2.84
N LYS A 126 -27.79 -10.71 1.94
CA LYS A 126 -29.23 -11.02 1.85
C LYS A 126 -29.60 -11.77 0.59
#